data_AF-A0A962VTW0-F1
#
_entry.id   AF-A0A962VTW0-F1
#
_cell.length_a   1.000
_cell.length_b   1.000
_cell.length_c   1.000
_cell.angle_alpha   90.00
_cell.angle_beta   90.00
_cell.angle_gamma   90.00
#
_symmetry.space_group_name_H-M   'P 1'
#
loop_
_entity.id
_entity.type
_entity.pdbx_description
1 polymer ?
#
loop_
_entity_poly.entity_id
_entity_poly.type
_entity_poly.pdbx_seq_one_letter_code
_entity_poly.pdbx_strand_id
1 'polypeptide(L)'
;EIAVMGPKGAVEIIFRQDLGDQAKIEARTEEYRRKFANPFIAGHRGFIDDVIMPHGTRKRICRSLAMLRDKELENPWRKHGNIPL
;
A
#
# COMPACT_ATOMS: atom_id res chain seq x y z
N GLU A 1 6.98 1.16 0.82
CA GLU A 1 6.53 -0.06 0.10
C GLU A 1 5.08 -0.33 0.47
N ILE A 2 4.26 -0.84 -0.46
CA ILE A 2 2.84 -1.15 -0.22
C ILE A 2 2.61 -2.58 -0.67
N ALA A 3 2.47 -3.49 0.31
CA ALA A 3 2.30 -4.91 0.08
C ALA A 3 1.49 -5.54 1.22
N VAL A 4 0.96 -6.74 0.99
CA VAL A 4 0.17 -7.50 1.98
C VAL A 4 1.04 -7.93 3.17
N MET A 5 2.29 -8.32 2.89
CA MET A 5 3.27 -8.76 3.88
C MET A 5 4.70 -8.58 3.33
N GLY A 6 5.70 -8.84 4.17
CA GLY A 6 7.10 -8.78 3.78
C GLY A 6 7.46 -9.78 2.67
N PRO A 7 8.42 -9.45 1.77
CA PRO A 7 8.75 -10.27 0.60
C PRO A 7 9.13 -11.72 0.93
N LYS A 8 9.88 -11.92 2.03
CA LYS A 8 10.31 -13.26 2.47
C LYS A 8 9.12 -14.14 2.84
N GLY A 9 8.23 -13.64 3.69
CA GLY A 9 7.02 -14.37 4.10
C GLY A 9 6.07 -14.63 2.93
N ALA A 10 5.95 -13.68 1.99
CA ALA A 10 5.16 -13.88 0.78
C ALA A 10 5.73 -15.03 -0.09
N VAL A 11 7.05 -15.05 -0.30
CA VAL A 11 7.71 -16.09 -1.09
C VAL A 11 7.63 -17.47 -0.42
N GLU A 12 7.79 -17.55 0.90
CA GLU A 12 7.67 -18.82 1.64
C GLU A 12 6.26 -19.44 1.52
N ILE A 13 5.20 -18.61 1.44
CA ILE A 13 3.82 -19.08 1.25
C ILE A 13 3.56 -19.44 -0.22
N ILE A 14 3.93 -18.56 -1.16
CA ILE A 14 3.65 -18.73 -2.60
C ILE A 14 4.47 -19.88 -3.18
N PHE A 15 5.72 -20.01 -2.75
CA PHE A 15 6.68 -20.98 -3.27
C PHE A 15 7.08 -22.00 -2.21
N ARG A 16 6.09 -22.46 -1.45
CA ARG A 16 6.27 -23.45 -0.37
C ARG A 16 6.96 -24.75 -0.84
N GLN A 17 6.81 -25.11 -2.11
CA GLN A 17 7.43 -26.31 -2.69
C GLN A 17 8.95 -26.17 -2.87
N ASP A 18 9.45 -24.94 -2.97
CA ASP A 18 10.87 -24.64 -3.18
C ASP A 18 11.62 -24.37 -1.86
N LEU A 19 10.97 -24.60 -0.70
CA LEU A 19 11.55 -24.36 0.64
C LEU A 19 12.83 -25.14 0.91
N GLY A 20 13.07 -26.24 0.18
CA GLY A 20 14.30 -27.03 0.30
C GLY A 20 15.51 -26.44 -0.45
N ASP A 21 15.33 -25.40 -1.27
CA ASP A 21 16.37 -24.79 -2.09
C ASP A 21 16.54 -23.31 -1.73
N GLN A 22 17.47 -23.07 -0.80
CA GLN A 22 17.72 -21.73 -0.24
C GLN A 22 18.09 -20.71 -1.32
N ALA A 23 18.86 -21.11 -2.35
CA ALA A 23 19.28 -20.21 -3.42
C ALA A 23 18.08 -19.76 -4.28
N LYS A 24 17.13 -20.66 -4.55
CA LYS A 24 15.89 -20.31 -5.26
C LYS A 24 15.01 -19.37 -4.45
N ILE A 25 14.88 -19.59 -3.14
CA ILE A 25 14.06 -18.74 -2.27
C ILE A 25 14.65 -17.33 -2.22
N GLU A 26 15.96 -17.20 -2.08
CA GLU A 26 16.63 -15.90 -2.05
C GLU A 26 16.47 -15.15 -3.37
N ALA A 27 16.69 -15.83 -4.50
CA ALA A 27 16.48 -15.26 -5.82
C ALA A 27 15.04 -14.76 -6.03
N ARG A 28 14.05 -15.58 -5.64
CA ARG A 28 12.62 -15.21 -5.74
C ARG A 28 12.23 -14.11 -4.77
N THR A 29 12.86 -14.05 -3.59
CA THR A 29 12.63 -12.98 -2.61
C THR A 29 13.10 -11.64 -3.16
N GLU A 30 14.27 -11.60 -3.79
CA GLU A 30 14.77 -10.37 -4.41
C GLU A 30 13.93 -9.97 -5.63
N GLU A 31 13.51 -10.94 -6.46
CA GLU A 31 12.58 -10.69 -7.56
C GLU A 31 11.24 -10.13 -7.06
N TYR A 32 10.67 -10.75 -6.02
CA TYR A 32 9.41 -10.32 -5.42
C TYR A 32 9.54 -8.92 -4.83
N ARG A 33 10.65 -8.62 -4.13
CA ARG A 33 10.94 -7.27 -3.63
C ARG A 33 10.96 -6.25 -4.77
N ARG A 34 11.70 -6.50 -5.84
CA ARG A 34 11.78 -5.55 -6.96
C ARG A 34 10.43 -5.32 -7.63
N LYS A 35 9.67 -6.39 -7.84
CA LYS A 35 8.37 -6.32 -8.51
C LYS A 35 7.30 -5.67 -7.63
N PHE A 36 7.22 -6.04 -6.35
CA PHE A 36 6.08 -5.71 -5.49
C PHE A 36 6.39 -4.71 -4.38
N ALA A 37 7.64 -4.53 -3.94
CA ALA A 37 7.98 -3.58 -2.87
C ALA A 37 8.14 -2.14 -3.38
N ASN A 38 7.23 -1.70 -4.25
CA ASN A 38 7.18 -0.36 -4.81
C ASN A 38 5.73 0.18 -4.82
N PRO A 39 5.53 1.52 -4.84
CA PRO A 39 4.18 2.09 -4.79
C PRO A 39 3.42 2.00 -6.12
N PHE A 40 4.08 1.60 -7.22
CA PHE A 40 3.51 1.68 -8.56
C PHE A 40 2.40 0.66 -8.81
N ILE A 41 2.43 -0.49 -8.14
CA ILE A 41 1.35 -1.47 -8.21
C ILE A 41 0.05 -0.90 -7.62
N ALA A 42 0.15 -0.21 -6.49
CA ALA A 42 -1.00 0.43 -5.86
C ALA A 42 -1.53 1.61 -6.72
N GLY A 43 -0.63 2.34 -7.38
CA GLY A 43 -1.01 3.38 -8.36
C GLY A 43 -1.79 2.83 -9.55
N HIS A 44 -1.39 1.68 -10.12
CA HIS A 44 -2.14 1.05 -11.23
C HIS A 44 -3.58 0.67 -10.87
N ARG A 45 -3.86 0.44 -9.60
CA ARG A 45 -5.22 0.10 -9.11
C ARG A 45 -6.02 1.33 -8.65
N GLY A 46 -5.43 2.52 -8.71
CA GLY A 46 -6.06 3.74 -8.19
C GLY A 46 -6.16 3.79 -6.67
N PHE A 47 -5.39 2.98 -5.93
CA PHE A 47 -5.33 3.06 -4.47
C PHE A 47 -4.51 4.26 -3.98
N ILE A 48 -3.65 4.79 -4.85
CA ILE A 48 -2.87 6.01 -4.63
C ILE A 48 -3.10 6.93 -5.81
N ASP A 49 -3.36 8.21 -5.52
CA ASP A 49 -3.59 9.22 -6.56
C ASP A 49 -2.31 9.70 -7.25
N ASP A 50 -1.19 9.83 -6.52
CA ASP A 50 0.07 10.36 -7.06
C ASP A 50 1.30 9.83 -6.28
N VAL A 51 2.44 9.68 -6.97
CA VAL A 51 3.75 9.36 -6.37
C VAL A 51 4.60 10.62 -6.44
N ILE A 52 4.82 11.26 -5.28
CA ILE A 52 5.44 12.59 -5.21
C ILE A 52 6.87 12.55 -4.67
N MET A 53 7.65 13.58 -5.02
CA MET A 53 8.97 13.79 -4.42
C MET A 53 8.83 14.27 -2.96
N PRO A 54 9.68 13.80 -2.02
CA PRO A 54 9.54 14.13 -0.59
C PRO A 54 9.47 15.63 -0.26
N HIS A 55 10.28 16.46 -0.93
CA HIS A 55 10.30 17.91 -0.73
C HIS A 55 9.02 18.62 -1.22
N GLY A 56 8.25 17.98 -2.10
CA GLY A 56 6.99 18.51 -2.63
C GLY A 56 5.78 18.33 -1.70
N THR A 57 5.94 17.57 -0.62
CA THR A 57 4.85 17.14 0.27
C THR A 57 4.03 18.31 0.82
N ARG A 58 4.70 19.35 1.36
CA ARG A 58 4.00 20.53 1.92
C ARG A 58 3.11 21.21 0.88
N LYS A 59 3.64 21.45 -0.32
CA LYS A 59 2.90 22.11 -1.42
C LYS A 59 1.68 21.29 -1.83
N ARG A 60 1.82 19.97 -1.92
CA ARG A 60 0.74 19.06 -2.29
C ARG A 60 -0.37 19.06 -1.22
N ILE A 61 0.00 18.92 0.05
CA ILE A 61 -0.97 18.94 1.16
C ILE A 61 -1.74 20.25 1.21
N CYS A 62 -1.06 21.40 1.16
CA CYS A 62 -1.74 22.71 1.21
C CYS A 62 -2.76 22.88 0.07
N ARG A 63 -2.40 22.43 -1.15
CA ARG A 63 -3.32 22.47 -2.29
C ARG A 63 -4.52 21.55 -2.10
N SER A 64 -4.30 20.31 -1.64
CA SER A 64 -5.39 19.36 -1.42
C SER A 64 -6.36 19.82 -0.34
N LEU A 65 -5.85 20.38 0.76
CA LEU A 65 -6.69 20.95 1.82
C LEU A 65 -7.51 22.16 1.34
N ALA A 66 -6.91 23.03 0.52
CA ALA A 66 -7.64 24.15 -0.07
C ALA A 66 -8.77 23.69 -1.00
N MET A 67 -8.53 22.64 -1.81
CA MET A 67 -9.53 22.05 -2.70
C MET A 67 -10.67 21.36 -1.93
N LEU A 68 -10.37 20.71 -0.80
CA LEU A 68 -11.33 19.93 -0.02
C LEU A 68 -12.10 20.78 1.01
N ARG A 69 -11.96 22.11 0.98
CA ARG A 69 -12.54 23.03 1.98
C ARG A 69 -14.05 22.87 2.13
N ASP A 70 -14.75 22.73 1.02
CA ASP A 70 -16.22 22.74 0.97
C ASP A 70 -16.79 21.33 0.80
N LYS A 71 -16.02 20.29 1.20
CA LYS A 71 -16.47 18.90 1.10
C LYS A 71 -17.51 18.60 2.16
N GLU A 72 -18.75 18.37 1.74
CA GLU A 72 -19.83 17.84 2.58
C GLU A 72 -20.06 16.35 2.31
N LEU A 73 -20.31 15.57 3.38
CA LEU A 73 -20.62 14.15 3.30
C LEU A 73 -21.60 13.79 4.43
N GLU A 74 -22.71 13.17 4.06
CA GLU A 74 -23.71 12.67 5.01
C GLU A 74 -23.55 11.14 5.16
N ASN A 75 -23.57 10.67 6.40
CA ASN A 75 -23.58 9.24 6.72
C ASN A 75 -25.01 8.78 7.00
N PRO A 76 -25.34 7.49 6.80
CA PRO A 76 -26.66 6.95 7.18
C PRO A 76 -26.99 7.21 8.65
N TRP A 77 -28.26 7.52 8.94
CA TRP A 77 -28.72 7.83 10.29
C TRP A 77 -28.57 6.63 11.25
N ARG A 78 -28.04 6.89 12.44
CA ARG A 78 -27.92 5.95 13.56
C ARG A 78 -27.80 6.72 14.88
N LYS A 79 -28.21 6.13 16.01
CA LYS A 79 -28.05 6.76 17.35
C LYS A 79 -26.59 7.02 17.70
N HIS A 80 -25.72 6.04 17.47
CA HIS A 80 -24.27 6.11 17.63
C HIS A 80 -23.61 4.98 16.83
N GLY A 81 -22.27 5.00 16.73
CA GLY A 81 -21.51 3.85 16.24
C GLY A 81 -21.43 2.72 17.27
N ASN A 82 -20.95 1.56 16.84
CA ASN A 82 -20.59 0.44 17.71
C ASN A 82 -19.13 0.07 17.45
N ILE A 83 -18.20 0.88 17.96
CA ILE A 83 -16.77 0.63 17.84
C ILE A 83 -16.41 -0.55 18.76
N PRO A 84 -15.50 -1.48 18.36
CA PRO A 84 -15.02 -2.53 19.25
C PRO A 84 -14.50 -1.94 20.57
N LEU A 85 -14.94 -2.50 21.71
CA LEU A 85 -14.51 -2.13 23.06
C LEU A 85 -13.36 -3.01 23.54
#